data_AF-A0A351GQC7-F1
#
_entry.id   AF-A0A351GQC7-F1
#
_cell.length_a   1.000
_cell.length_b   1.000
_cell.length_c   1.000
_cell.angle_alpha   90.00
_cell.angle_beta   90.00
_cell.angle_gamma   90.00
#
_symmetry.space_group_name_H-M   'P 1'
#
loop_
_entity.id
_entity.type
_entity.pdbx_description
1 polymer ?
#
loop_
_entity_poly.entity_id
_entity_poly.type
_entity_poly.pdbx_seq_one_letter_code
_entity_poly.pdbx_strand_id
1 'polypeptide(L)'
;MVDIATRVWNHKWRIDPIVRSLIDTDFYKLLMCQSIHRYKPNTQVTFSLINRSKHIRLAELIDEGELREQLDHIRSLSLSRGESTWLRGNTFYGKRQMFRSDFMEWFESLRLPDYHLEKRDGQYELTFEGSWPEVMLWE
;
A
#
# COMPACT_ATOMS: atom_id res chain seq x y z
N MET A 1 -5.51 -7.42 23.65
CA MET A 1 -6.77 -7.65 22.91
C MET A 1 -7.26 -6.29 22.46
N VAL A 2 -7.44 -6.08 21.16
CA VAL A 2 -7.79 -4.76 20.61
C VAL A 2 -9.26 -4.50 20.92
N ASP A 3 -9.55 -3.50 21.75
CA ASP A 3 -10.92 -3.10 22.06
C ASP A 3 -11.47 -2.17 20.95
N ILE A 4 -12.28 -2.76 20.07
CA ILE A 4 -12.91 -2.06 18.95
C ILE A 4 -13.86 -0.98 19.46
N ALA A 5 -14.56 -1.21 20.59
CA ALA A 5 -15.50 -0.23 21.15
C ALA A 5 -14.77 1.04 21.62
N THR A 6 -13.60 0.87 22.26
CA THR A 6 -12.76 2.02 22.64
C THR A 6 -12.18 2.75 21.43
N ARG A 7 -11.83 2.07 20.33
CA ARG A 7 -11.34 2.74 19.11
C ARG A 7 -12.43 3.61 18.46
N VAL A 8 -13.65 3.09 18.35
CA VAL A 8 -14.81 3.80 17.77
C VAL A 8 -15.23 5.00 18.62
N TRP A 9 -15.18 4.87 19.96
CA TRP A 9 -15.56 5.94 20.88
C TRP A 9 -14.53 7.08 20.99
N ASN A 10 -13.26 6.79 20.70
CA ASN A 10 -12.18 7.74 20.94
C ASN A 10 -12.07 8.73 19.76
N HIS A 11 -12.92 9.76 19.78
CA HIS A 11 -12.95 10.90 18.83
C HIS A 11 -11.66 11.74 18.76
N LYS A 12 -10.57 11.32 19.42
CA LYS A 12 -9.25 11.96 19.33
C LYS A 12 -8.52 11.69 18.02
N TRP A 13 -8.88 10.62 17.32
CA TRP A 13 -8.24 10.25 16.05
C TRP A 13 -9.04 10.82 14.89
N ARG A 14 -8.41 11.67 14.08
CA ARG A 14 -9.02 12.26 12.89
C ARG A 14 -9.33 11.19 11.83
N ILE A 15 -8.48 10.15 11.78
CA ILE A 15 -8.66 8.87 11.11
C ILE A 15 -8.04 7.77 11.99
N ASP A 16 -8.62 6.57 12.01
CA ASP A 16 -7.99 5.39 12.61
C ASP A 16 -7.34 4.56 11.49
N PRO A 17 -6.02 4.67 11.25
CA PRO A 17 -5.40 4.11 10.05
C PRO A 17 -5.38 2.59 10.08
N ILE A 18 -5.88 1.98 9.00
CA ILE A 18 -5.89 0.53 8.81
C ILE A 18 -4.47 0.06 8.45
N VAL A 19 -3.89 0.64 7.41
CA VAL A 19 -2.50 0.39 7.00
C VAL A 19 -1.59 1.35 7.76
N ARG A 20 -0.57 0.82 8.44
CA ARG A 20 0.26 1.62 9.38
C ARG A 20 1.66 1.92 8.88
N SER A 21 2.10 1.22 7.85
CA SER A 21 3.46 1.28 7.34
C SER A 21 3.50 0.90 5.86
N LEU A 22 4.47 1.44 5.13
CA LEU A 22 4.77 1.04 3.76
C LEU A 22 5.27 -0.42 3.65
N ILE A 23 5.72 -1.00 4.76
CA ILE A 23 6.14 -2.41 4.84
C ILE A 23 5.11 -3.31 5.56
N ASP A 24 3.91 -2.79 5.83
CA ASP A 24 2.74 -3.58 6.26
C ASP A 24 2.12 -4.29 5.04
N THR A 25 2.92 -5.16 4.43
CA THR A 25 2.65 -5.86 3.17
C THR A 25 3.37 -7.20 3.16
N ASP A 26 3.02 -8.06 2.21
CA ASP A 26 3.73 -9.31 2.01
C ASP A 26 5.18 -9.10 1.56
N PHE A 27 6.11 -9.86 2.13
CA PHE A 27 7.55 -9.71 1.86
C PHE A 27 7.92 -9.90 0.38
N TYR A 28 7.19 -10.74 -0.35
CA TYR A 28 7.47 -10.99 -1.77
C TYR A 28 7.29 -9.73 -2.63
N LYS A 29 6.39 -8.80 -2.23
CA LYS A 29 6.19 -7.53 -2.92
C LYS A 29 7.46 -6.69 -2.94
N LEU A 30 8.20 -6.66 -1.83
CA LEU A 30 9.46 -5.94 -1.75
C LEU A 30 10.54 -6.59 -2.64
N LEU A 31 10.60 -7.92 -2.69
CA LEU A 31 11.54 -8.66 -3.54
C LEU A 31 11.23 -8.45 -5.04
N MET A 32 9.96 -8.51 -5.40
CA MET A 32 9.49 -8.23 -6.76
C MET A 32 9.75 -6.77 -7.13
N CYS A 33 9.43 -5.82 -6.24
CA CYS A 33 9.60 -4.39 -6.46
C CYS A 33 11.07 -4.03 -6.73
N GLN A 34 12.01 -4.55 -5.93
CA GLN A 34 13.42 -4.39 -6.21
C GLN A 34 13.83 -4.93 -7.59
N SER A 35 13.29 -6.09 -7.97
CA SER A 35 13.59 -6.69 -9.27
C SER A 35 13.04 -5.84 -10.42
N ILE A 36 11.81 -5.35 -10.29
CA ILE A 36 11.14 -4.51 -11.29
C ILE A 36 11.83 -3.14 -11.36
N HIS A 37 12.16 -2.52 -10.24
CA HIS A 37 12.92 -1.26 -10.17
C HIS A 37 14.26 -1.38 -10.92
N ARG A 38 14.94 -2.53 -10.80
CA ARG A 38 16.20 -2.75 -11.50
C ARG A 38 16.04 -2.99 -13.00
N TYR A 39 15.08 -3.80 -13.42
CA TYR A 39 15.02 -4.34 -14.79
C TYR A 39 13.95 -3.70 -15.68
N LYS A 40 12.90 -3.13 -15.08
CA LYS A 40 11.72 -2.57 -15.74
C LYS A 40 11.24 -1.26 -15.07
N PRO A 41 12.12 -0.30 -14.72
CA PRO A 41 11.73 0.88 -13.95
C PRO A 41 10.71 1.77 -14.67
N ASN A 42 10.75 1.81 -16.01
CA ASN A 42 9.93 2.71 -16.81
C ASN A 42 8.66 2.03 -17.39
N THR A 43 8.43 0.75 -17.09
CA THR A 43 7.25 0.05 -17.58
C THR A 43 6.01 0.62 -16.91
N GLN A 44 5.04 1.08 -17.70
CA GLN A 44 3.75 1.56 -17.21
C GLN A 44 2.78 0.38 -17.11
N VAL A 45 2.06 0.30 -15.99
CA VAL A 45 1.05 -0.73 -15.75
C VAL A 45 -0.15 -0.14 -15.02
N THR A 46 -1.28 -0.85 -15.09
CA THR A 46 -2.50 -0.51 -14.36
C THR A 46 -2.92 -1.71 -13.50
N PHE A 47 -3.13 -1.48 -12.20
CA PHE A 47 -3.78 -2.43 -11.30
C PHE A 47 -5.25 -2.06 -11.14
N SER A 48 -6.11 -3.05 -10.92
CA SER A 48 -7.53 -2.83 -10.69
C SER A 48 -8.06 -3.79 -9.64
N LEU A 49 -8.77 -3.25 -8.64
CA LEU A 49 -9.50 -4.06 -7.66
C LEU A 49 -10.77 -4.59 -8.31
N ILE A 50 -10.98 -5.90 -8.22
CA ILE A 50 -12.19 -6.55 -8.76
C ILE A 50 -12.82 -7.40 -7.67
N ASN A 51 -14.05 -7.06 -7.30
CA ASN A 51 -14.90 -7.95 -6.51
C ASN A 51 -15.48 -9.07 -7.40
N ARG A 52 -14.99 -10.30 -7.21
CA ARG A 52 -15.49 -11.47 -7.95
C ARG A 52 -16.86 -11.96 -7.45
N SER A 53 -17.29 -11.52 -6.27
CA SER A 53 -18.58 -11.86 -5.66
C SER A 53 -19.60 -10.74 -5.89
N LYS A 54 -20.08 -10.59 -7.13
CA LYS A 54 -20.92 -9.46 -7.56
C LYS A 54 -22.24 -9.26 -6.77
N HIS A 55 -22.73 -10.30 -6.10
CA HIS A 55 -23.93 -10.22 -5.25
C HIS A 55 -23.69 -9.46 -3.94
N ILE A 56 -22.41 -9.34 -3.51
CA ILE A 56 -22.01 -8.49 -2.39
C ILE A 56 -21.72 -7.10 -2.94
N ARG A 57 -22.50 -6.11 -2.54
CA ARG A 57 -22.42 -4.73 -3.04
C ARG A 57 -21.49 -3.90 -2.16
N LEU A 58 -20.19 -3.90 -2.45
CA LEU A 58 -19.18 -3.24 -1.60
C LEU A 58 -19.48 -1.76 -1.36
N ALA A 59 -20.01 -1.05 -2.36
CA ALA A 59 -20.31 0.37 -2.24
C ALA A 59 -21.59 0.68 -1.43
N GLU A 60 -22.23 -0.36 -0.86
CA GLU A 60 -23.29 -0.24 0.14
C GLU A 60 -22.80 -0.64 1.54
N LEU A 61 -21.64 -1.28 1.64
CA LEU A 61 -21.07 -1.78 2.89
C LEU A 61 -19.94 -0.90 3.42
N ILE A 62 -19.22 -0.25 2.53
CA ILE A 62 -18.07 0.60 2.84
C ILE A 62 -18.43 2.01 2.39
N ASP A 63 -18.30 2.98 3.29
CA ASP A 63 -18.49 4.39 2.95
C ASP A 63 -17.37 4.87 2.02
N GLU A 64 -17.73 5.64 0.98
CA GLU A 64 -16.75 6.11 0.01
C GLU A 64 -15.79 7.15 0.60
N GLY A 65 -16.29 8.01 1.49
CA GLY A 65 -15.48 9.01 2.17
C GLY A 65 -14.43 8.33 3.05
N GLU A 66 -14.84 7.38 3.89
CA GLU A 66 -13.92 6.61 4.74
C GLU A 66 -12.89 5.84 3.91
N LEU A 67 -13.31 5.23 2.79
CA LEU A 67 -12.38 4.55 1.88
C LEU A 67 -11.34 5.52 1.31
N ARG A 68 -11.77 6.70 0.85
CA ARG A 68 -10.85 7.73 0.33
C ARG A 68 -9.89 8.23 1.41
N GLU A 69 -10.36 8.46 2.63
CA GLU A 69 -9.50 8.86 3.76
C GLU A 69 -8.39 7.85 4.03
N GLN A 70 -8.68 6.55 3.95
CA GLN A 70 -7.67 5.49 4.12
C GLN A 70 -6.70 5.43 2.93
N LEU A 71 -7.20 5.53 1.69
CA LEU A 71 -6.35 5.54 0.50
C LEU A 71 -5.41 6.76 0.48
N ASP A 72 -5.93 7.94 0.84
CA ASP A 72 -5.15 9.17 0.97
C ASP A 72 -4.13 9.08 2.11
N HIS A 73 -4.48 8.43 3.22
CA HIS A 73 -3.54 8.15 4.29
C HIS A 73 -2.37 7.29 3.80
N ILE A 74 -2.63 6.21 3.07
CA ILE A 74 -1.59 5.32 2.53
C ILE A 74 -0.60 6.12 1.67
N ARG A 75 -1.08 7.04 0.83
CA ARG A 75 -0.22 7.89 0.01
C ARG A 75 0.68 8.84 0.80
N SER A 76 0.28 9.18 2.03
CA SER A 76 1.10 9.98 2.94
C SER A 76 2.23 9.20 3.60
N LEU A 77 2.18 7.86 3.57
CA LEU A 77 3.17 7.00 4.18
C LEU A 77 4.52 7.08 3.47
N SER A 78 5.57 6.89 4.25
CA SER A 78 6.94 6.82 3.81
C SER A 78 7.69 5.82 4.66
N LEU A 79 8.70 5.18 4.10
CA LEU A 79 9.54 4.28 4.88
C LEU A 79 10.16 5.04 6.06
N SER A 80 9.86 4.60 7.28
CA SER A 80 10.42 5.24 8.47
C SER A 80 11.91 4.90 8.60
N ARG A 81 12.62 5.71 9.39
CA ARG A 81 14.05 5.46 9.69
C ARG A 81 14.28 4.07 10.31
N GLY A 82 13.37 3.63 11.18
CA GLY A 82 13.45 2.32 11.84
C GLY A 82 13.32 1.17 10.85
N GLU A 83 12.35 1.28 9.93
CA GLU A 83 12.08 0.28 8.90
C GLU A 83 13.19 0.22 7.85
N SER A 84 13.70 1.38 7.42
CA SER A 84 14.88 1.47 6.55
C SER A 84 16.08 0.76 7.18
N THR A 85 16.38 1.06 8.45
CA THR A 85 17.49 0.43 9.19
C THR A 85 17.31 -1.09 9.27
N TRP A 86 16.08 -1.53 9.54
CA TRP A 86 15.75 -2.94 9.63
C TRP A 86 15.92 -3.65 8.27
N LEU A 87 15.41 -3.10 7.17
CA LEU A 87 15.55 -3.69 5.83
C LEU A 87 17.02 -3.79 5.38
N ARG A 88 17.84 -2.79 5.71
CA ARG A 88 19.28 -2.77 5.35
C ARG A 88 20.12 -3.72 6.21
N GLY A 89 19.81 -3.80 7.51
CA GLY A 89 20.63 -4.51 8.49
C GLY A 89 20.26 -5.96 8.74
N ASN A 90 18.99 -6.34 8.48
CA ASN A 90 18.51 -7.67 8.82
C ASN A 90 18.98 -8.74 7.82
N THR A 91 19.01 -9.99 8.29
CA THR A 91 19.29 -11.16 7.44
C THR A 91 17.98 -11.80 7.03
N PHE A 92 17.75 -11.91 5.72
CA PHE A 92 16.57 -12.56 5.16
C PHE A 92 16.99 -13.80 4.39
N TYR A 93 16.35 -14.95 4.63
CA TYR A 93 16.68 -16.21 3.94
C TYR A 93 18.19 -16.53 3.96
N GLY A 94 18.87 -16.27 5.10
CA GLY A 94 20.32 -16.48 5.26
C GLY A 94 21.21 -15.46 4.53
N LYS A 95 20.64 -14.48 3.83
CA LYS A 95 21.37 -13.43 3.11
C LYS A 95 21.30 -12.10 3.86
N ARG A 96 22.47 -11.56 4.18
CA ARG A 96 22.63 -10.19 4.68
C ARG A 96 22.49 -9.19 3.53
N GLN A 97 21.98 -8.00 3.82
CA GLN A 97 21.80 -6.93 2.83
C GLN A 97 21.04 -7.44 1.60
N MET A 98 19.87 -8.04 1.84
CA MET A 98 19.01 -8.58 0.78
C MET A 98 18.60 -7.49 -0.22
N PHE A 99 18.36 -6.28 0.30
CA PHE A 99 18.00 -5.11 -0.48
C PHE A 99 19.24 -4.29 -0.84
N ARG A 100 19.34 -3.93 -2.11
CA ARG A 100 20.41 -3.12 -2.69
C ARG A 100 20.29 -1.67 -2.25
N SER A 101 21.42 -0.97 -2.19
CA SER A 101 21.45 0.44 -1.80
C SER A 101 20.61 1.34 -2.71
N ASP A 102 20.72 1.15 -4.03
CA ASP A 102 19.99 1.88 -5.07
C ASP A 102 18.46 1.75 -4.89
N PHE A 103 17.98 0.53 -4.66
CA PHE A 103 16.58 0.28 -4.36
C PHE A 103 16.12 0.93 -3.06
N MET A 104 16.93 0.84 -2.00
CA MET A 104 16.55 1.40 -0.70
C MET A 104 16.50 2.93 -0.73
N GLU A 105 17.42 3.60 -1.45
CA GLU A 105 17.38 5.06 -1.65
C GLU A 105 16.09 5.49 -2.36
N TRP A 106 15.71 4.77 -3.42
CA TRP A 106 14.43 4.99 -4.10
C TRP A 106 13.24 4.74 -3.15
N PHE A 107 13.22 3.61 -2.43
CA PHE A 107 12.10 3.21 -1.58
C PHE A 107 11.89 4.13 -0.38
N GLU A 108 12.96 4.73 0.15
CA GLU A 108 12.90 5.78 1.19
C GLU A 108 12.23 7.06 0.70
N SER A 109 12.39 7.39 -0.59
CA SER A 109 11.78 8.58 -1.21
C SER A 109 10.36 8.35 -1.73
N LEU A 110 9.93 7.10 -1.86
CA LEU A 110 8.67 6.72 -2.48
C LEU A 110 7.47 7.34 -1.75
N ARG A 111 6.51 7.82 -2.54
CA ARG A 111 5.12 8.06 -2.15
C ARG A 111 4.24 7.34 -3.15
N LEU A 112 3.18 6.67 -2.69
CA LEU A 112 2.30 5.98 -3.62
C LEU A 112 1.58 7.00 -4.52
N PRO A 113 1.47 6.69 -5.83
CA PRO A 113 0.86 7.60 -6.81
C PRO A 113 -0.64 7.76 -6.58
N ASP A 114 -1.29 8.64 -7.36
CA ASP A 114 -2.74 8.77 -7.35
C ASP A 114 -3.46 7.45 -7.64
N TYR A 115 -4.69 7.36 -7.17
CA TYR A 115 -5.63 6.29 -7.49
C TYR A 115 -6.88 6.88 -8.13
N HIS A 116 -7.59 6.07 -8.90
CA HIS A 116 -8.91 6.41 -9.41
C HIS A 116 -9.95 5.51 -8.73
N LEU A 117 -10.98 6.11 -8.15
CA LEU A 117 -12.06 5.41 -7.46
C LEU A 117 -13.39 5.91 -8.02
N GLU A 118 -14.18 4.99 -8.56
CA GLU A 118 -15.53 5.22 -9.05
C GLU A 118 -16.50 4.20 -8.44
N LYS A 119 -17.74 4.62 -8.21
CA LYS A 119 -18.84 3.74 -7.81
C LYS A 119 -19.69 3.40 -9.02
N ARG A 120 -19.82 2.11 -9.32
CA ARG A 120 -20.64 1.61 -10.44
C ARG A 120 -21.42 0.37 -10.04
N ASP A 121 -22.73 0.37 -10.28
CA ASP A 121 -23.62 -0.77 -10.01
C ASP A 121 -23.53 -1.32 -8.56
N GLY A 122 -23.23 -0.47 -7.59
CA GLY A 122 -23.03 -0.86 -6.18
C GLY A 122 -21.68 -1.53 -5.89
N GLN A 123 -20.73 -1.48 -6.82
CA GLN A 123 -19.33 -1.88 -6.65
C GLN A 123 -18.42 -0.65 -6.69
N TYR A 124 -17.19 -0.82 -6.19
CA TYR A 124 -16.11 0.12 -6.42
C TYR A 124 -15.24 -0.38 -7.57
N GLU A 125 -15.00 0.49 -8.55
CA GLU A 125 -13.94 0.36 -9.54
C GLU A 125 -12.76 1.21 -9.03
N LEU A 126 -11.73 0.54 -8.49
CA LEU A 126 -10.52 1.16 -7.95
C LEU A 126 -9.33 0.78 -8.81
N THR A 127 -8.65 1.76 -9.40
CA THR A 127 -7.52 1.55 -10.28
C THR A 127 -6.32 2.40 -9.90
N PHE A 128 -5.13 1.90 -10.25
CA PHE A 128 -3.84 2.53 -9.98
C PHE A 128 -3.00 2.45 -11.24
N GLU A 129 -2.56 3.58 -11.77
CA GLU A 129 -1.78 3.67 -13.01
C GLU A 129 -0.48 4.43 -12.77
N GLY A 130 0.63 3.93 -13.33
CA GLY A 130 1.94 4.53 -13.18
C GLY A 130 3.08 3.57 -13.45
N SER A 131 4.29 3.93 -13.01
CA SER A 131 5.43 3.06 -13.16
C SER A 131 5.26 1.79 -12.32
N TRP A 132 5.65 0.65 -12.89
CA TRP A 132 5.43 -0.65 -12.28
C TRP A 132 6.00 -0.76 -10.85
N PRO A 133 7.23 -0.29 -10.53
CA PRO A 133 7.74 -0.33 -9.16
C PRO A 133 6.85 0.42 -8.15
N GLU A 134 6.22 1.51 -8.57
CA GLU A 134 5.38 2.35 -7.71
C GLU A 134 4.00 1.73 -7.50
N VAL A 135 3.28 1.42 -8.58
CA VAL A 135 1.87 0.99 -8.47
C VAL A 135 1.70 -0.43 -7.97
N MET A 136 2.71 -1.30 -8.07
CA MET A 136 2.59 -2.66 -7.56
C MET A 136 2.48 -2.75 -6.04
N LEU A 137 2.82 -1.68 -5.33
CA LEU A 137 2.73 -1.58 -3.87
C LEU A 137 1.35 -1.13 -3.38
N TRP A 138 0.40 -0.92 -4.30
CA TRP A 138 -1.02 -0.73 -3.98
C TRP A 138 -1.79 -2.04 -3.70
N GLU A 139 -1.28 -3.18 -4.21
CA GLU A 139 -1.81 -4.53 -3.92
C GLU A 139 -1.06 -5.12 -2.72
#